data_AF-A0A8K1FGZ9-F1
#
_entry.id   AF-A0A8K1FGZ9-F1
#
_cell.length_a   1.000
_cell.length_b   1.000
_cell.length_c   1.000
_cell.angle_alpha   90.00
_cell.angle_beta   90.00
_cell.angle_gamma   90.00
#
_symmetry.space_group_name_H-M   'P 1'
#
loop_
_entity.id
_entity.type
_entity.pdbx_description
1 polymer ?
#
loop_
_entity_poly.entity_id
_entity_poly.type
_entity_poly.pdbx_seq_one_letter_code
_entity_poly.pdbx_strand_id
1 'polypeptide(L)'
;MASELQKDQPEHGVAYPEWPEGLGDPRLHQLDNGGREKQSRSDIIARFRAQRPALHAPVSGKQQIRDVRTLQETKFPQKVCSFSICCHKEHATKKCQQCSKFDPARLGYYCDACFEARHPSYRLPHVWIPIEDEVNVEQNWVNHVTQHKLEQDTAELQLLLNQTQSFLQSKRGHSTAVSSYRTPRGSVDFKRAKANASAISTTLRDLMEQIHTELAKKPLTREDALIKIQTMWRIRKARKQLNELLRSIYQTFEDPTTGQTYYYNVRTKSTQWHKPTGLVQDTVATPSGSHNQEDDQEEAERRKVSRKSNKFEASLSDDERRELAARCIQGMLRTHMARKHLCRLISSVYEKIWDENSKRFYYHNTRTKQVNWEKPRWVNDADLLTPRTRTKLVEAEEEAHHKQKLLELKSLLTDDEAARMVQRAYRRRRGFAMLLNLCRSVYERIYDPDQQAYYYHNTRTKEVTWEKPRLLRNAAADVFSPRTRQQQLSSLWKPADQNKKRVEWTEESAAIRLQGLFRARQAKQELDARLAEAYKKVWDPSSEQFYYANLKTGAVSWDRPAILVRRGKLDVEELH
;
A
#
# COMPACT_ATOMS: atom_id res chain seq x y z
N MET A 1 -53.49 56.64 -41.71
CA MET A 1 -54.03 56.73 -40.33
C MET A 1 -53.19 55.83 -39.44
N ALA A 2 -52.78 56.39 -38.30
CA ALA A 2 -52.15 55.84 -37.09
C ALA A 2 -52.25 54.31 -36.87
N SER A 3 -51.15 53.61 -36.56
CA SER A 3 -50.61 53.31 -35.21
C SER A 3 -51.54 52.44 -34.34
N GLU A 4 -51.13 51.24 -33.93
CA GLU A 4 -50.45 50.96 -32.64
C GLU A 4 -50.44 49.44 -32.29
N LEU A 5 -49.40 49.04 -31.55
CA LEU A 5 -49.17 47.71 -30.99
C LEU A 5 -50.03 47.43 -29.75
N GLN A 6 -50.48 46.18 -29.53
CA GLN A 6 -50.47 45.56 -28.19
C GLN A 6 -50.55 44.01 -28.28
N LYS A 7 -49.90 43.35 -27.32
CA LYS A 7 -49.69 41.90 -27.10
C LYS A 7 -50.98 41.17 -26.68
N ASP A 8 -51.06 39.86 -26.95
CA ASP A 8 -51.23 38.80 -25.93
C ASP A 8 -51.16 37.36 -26.50
N GLN A 9 -50.80 36.41 -25.64
CA GLN A 9 -50.34 35.03 -25.86
C GLN A 9 -51.47 34.03 -26.21
N PRO A 10 -51.16 32.83 -26.76
CA PRO A 10 -52.09 31.69 -26.76
C PRO A 10 -51.81 30.71 -25.61
N GLU A 11 -52.90 30.36 -24.91
CA GLU A 11 -53.00 29.36 -23.86
C GLU A 11 -53.11 27.91 -24.38
N HIS A 12 -52.49 27.03 -23.59
CA HIS A 12 -52.85 25.65 -23.24
C HIS A 12 -52.87 24.51 -24.29
N GLY A 13 -51.90 23.60 -24.10
CA GLY A 13 -51.86 22.25 -24.63
C GLY A 13 -52.70 21.25 -23.83
N VAL A 14 -53.11 20.18 -24.50
CA VAL A 14 -53.89 19.07 -23.95
C VAL A 14 -52.97 18.11 -23.19
N ALA A 15 -53.29 17.92 -21.91
CA ALA A 15 -52.62 17.04 -20.96
C ALA A 15 -52.97 15.55 -21.17
N TYR A 16 -52.00 14.67 -20.89
CA TYR A 16 -52.20 13.23 -20.73
C TYR A 16 -52.73 12.91 -19.31
N PRO A 17 -53.43 11.77 -19.10
CA PRO A 17 -54.01 11.40 -17.83
C PRO A 17 -52.96 11.10 -16.75
N GLU A 18 -53.28 11.53 -15.53
CA GLU A 18 -52.42 11.50 -14.35
C GLU A 18 -52.12 10.08 -13.84
N TRP A 19 -50.95 9.93 -13.24
CA TRP A 19 -50.51 8.73 -12.54
C TRP A 19 -51.31 8.53 -11.24
N PRO A 20 -51.75 7.30 -10.89
CA PRO A 20 -52.47 7.06 -9.63
C PRO A 20 -51.61 7.38 -8.40
N GLU A 21 -52.16 8.22 -7.52
CA GLU A 21 -51.53 8.60 -6.25
C GLU A 21 -51.37 7.36 -5.34
N GLY A 22 -50.12 7.04 -4.98
CA GLY A 22 -49.81 5.98 -4.00
C GLY A 22 -48.58 5.11 -4.31
N LEU A 23 -48.03 5.17 -5.52
CA LEU A 23 -46.73 4.55 -5.84
C LEU A 23 -45.72 5.65 -6.22
N GLY A 24 -44.79 5.95 -5.30
CA GLY A 24 -43.75 6.95 -5.52
C GLY A 24 -42.84 6.63 -6.71
N ASP A 25 -42.64 7.63 -7.56
CA ASP A 25 -41.71 7.58 -8.70
C ASP A 25 -40.25 7.63 -8.18
N PRO A 26 -39.39 6.62 -8.48
CA PRO A 26 -38.04 6.53 -7.91
C PRO A 26 -37.02 7.57 -8.44
N ARG A 27 -37.45 8.55 -9.25
CA ARG A 27 -36.54 9.44 -9.99
C ARG A 27 -36.67 10.94 -9.68
N LEU A 28 -37.55 11.34 -8.76
CA LEU A 28 -37.70 12.75 -8.37
C LEU A 28 -37.48 12.95 -6.87
N HIS A 29 -36.28 12.62 -6.38
CA HIS A 29 -35.88 13.00 -5.02
C HIS A 29 -34.53 13.69 -4.93
N GLN A 30 -34.13 14.39 -5.99
CA GLN A 30 -33.02 15.34 -5.97
C GLN A 30 -33.32 16.38 -7.02
N LEU A 31 -33.87 17.51 -6.58
CA LEU A 31 -33.75 18.87 -7.13
C LEU A 31 -35.00 19.65 -6.71
N ASP A 32 -35.04 20.04 -5.44
CA ASP A 32 -35.73 21.26 -5.05
C ASP A 32 -34.93 21.96 -3.95
N ASN A 33 -34.33 23.08 -4.34
CA ASN A 33 -33.54 23.97 -3.50
C ASN A 33 -34.50 24.98 -2.85
N GLY A 34 -35.16 24.56 -1.77
CA GLY A 34 -35.87 25.45 -0.85
C GLY A 34 -34.98 25.78 0.36
N GLY A 35 -34.51 27.02 0.43
CA GLY A 35 -34.05 27.72 1.65
C GLY A 35 -33.20 26.92 2.66
N ARG A 36 -31.89 26.78 2.42
CA ARG A 36 -30.93 26.41 3.46
C ARG A 36 -29.97 27.57 3.73
N GLU A 37 -30.17 28.19 4.89
CA GLU A 37 -29.13 28.96 5.58
C GLU A 37 -27.79 28.22 5.49
N LYS A 38 -26.72 28.96 5.18
CA LYS A 38 -25.36 28.45 5.02
C LYS A 38 -24.89 27.87 6.35
N GLN A 39 -25.19 26.59 6.59
CA GLN A 39 -24.72 25.88 7.77
C GLN A 39 -23.19 25.84 7.74
N SER A 40 -22.59 26.35 8.81
CA SER A 40 -21.14 26.45 8.93
C SER A 40 -20.53 25.05 8.90
N ARG A 41 -19.32 24.93 8.35
CA ARG A 41 -18.57 23.66 8.30
C ARG A 41 -18.43 23.02 9.70
N SER A 42 -18.45 23.83 10.75
CA SER A 42 -18.51 23.40 12.15
C SER A 42 -19.79 22.65 12.52
N ASP A 43 -20.95 23.07 12.03
CA ASP A 43 -22.24 22.44 12.35
C ASP A 43 -22.40 21.08 11.67
N ILE A 44 -21.86 20.95 10.45
CA ILE A 44 -21.81 19.68 9.72
C ILE A 44 -20.90 18.68 10.47
N ILE A 45 -19.76 19.15 10.99
CA ILE A 45 -18.84 18.33 11.79
C ILE A 45 -19.47 17.95 13.14
N ALA A 46 -20.22 18.85 13.78
CA ALA A 46 -20.93 18.59 15.03
C ALA A 46 -22.03 17.53 14.87
N ARG A 47 -22.81 17.60 13.78
CA ARG A 47 -23.83 16.58 13.46
C ARG A 47 -23.21 15.23 13.11
N PHE A 48 -22.08 15.21 12.40
CA PHE A 48 -21.33 13.97 12.13
C PHE A 48 -20.77 13.32 13.40
N ARG A 49 -20.42 14.14 14.41
CA ARG A 49 -20.01 13.63 15.73
C ARG A 49 -21.20 13.13 16.55
N ALA A 50 -22.37 13.75 16.43
CA ALA A 50 -23.60 13.34 17.12
C ALA A 50 -24.26 12.07 16.52
N GLN A 51 -24.05 11.80 15.22
CA GLN A 51 -24.58 10.60 14.53
C GLN A 51 -23.70 9.34 14.66
N ARG A 52 -22.57 9.40 15.37
CA ARG A 52 -21.85 8.17 15.72
C ARG A 52 -22.68 7.40 16.76
N PRO A 53 -23.19 6.19 16.46
CA PRO A 53 -23.69 5.32 17.50
C PRO A 53 -22.56 5.07 18.50
N ALA A 54 -22.90 5.05 19.79
CA ALA A 54 -21.98 4.84 20.91
C ALA A 54 -21.38 3.42 20.93
N LEU A 55 -20.64 3.05 19.88
CA LEU A 55 -19.88 1.80 19.79
C LEU A 55 -18.43 1.93 20.26
N HIS A 56 -17.99 3.13 20.64
CA HIS A 56 -16.71 3.33 21.31
C HIS A 56 -16.84 4.40 22.38
N ALA A 57 -17.43 4.02 23.52
CA ALA A 57 -17.02 4.61 24.79
C ALA A 57 -15.51 4.37 24.95
N PRO A 58 -14.71 5.35 25.40
CA PRO A 58 -13.32 5.08 25.74
C PRO A 58 -13.34 4.04 26.86
N VAL A 59 -12.89 2.83 26.55
CA VAL A 59 -12.59 1.81 27.56
C VAL A 59 -11.37 2.33 28.32
N SER A 60 -11.63 3.24 29.26
CA SER A 60 -10.77 3.51 30.41
C SER A 60 -10.97 2.39 31.44
N GLY A 61 -10.89 1.15 30.97
CA GLY A 61 -10.67 -0.01 31.79
C GLY A 61 -9.27 -0.47 31.43
N LYS A 62 -8.35 -0.47 32.39
CA LYS A 62 -7.14 -1.27 32.31
C LYS A 62 -7.57 -2.62 31.74
N GLN A 63 -7.16 -2.98 30.52
CA GLN A 63 -7.34 -4.33 30.03
C GLN A 63 -6.44 -5.20 30.89
N GLN A 64 -6.95 -5.58 32.07
CA GLN A 64 -6.45 -6.74 32.78
C GLN A 64 -6.55 -7.88 31.76
N ILE A 65 -5.41 -8.42 31.41
CA ILE A 65 -5.30 -9.68 30.68
C ILE A 65 -6.23 -10.64 31.43
N ARG A 66 -7.31 -11.07 30.78
CA ARG A 66 -8.22 -12.05 31.38
C ARG A 66 -7.42 -13.34 31.51
N ASP A 67 -7.26 -13.82 32.74
CA ASP A 67 -6.54 -15.06 33.01
C ASP A 67 -7.17 -16.22 32.22
N VAL A 68 -6.36 -17.14 31.70
CA VAL A 68 -6.80 -18.30 30.89
C VAL A 68 -7.92 -19.09 31.59
N ARG A 69 -7.90 -19.14 32.93
CA ARG A 69 -8.95 -19.76 33.76
C ARG A 69 -10.32 -19.08 33.61
N THR A 70 -10.35 -17.75 33.52
CA THR A 70 -11.60 -16.99 33.36
C THR A 70 -12.24 -17.13 31.97
N LEU A 71 -11.47 -17.54 30.96
CA LEU A 71 -11.97 -17.81 29.61
C LEU A 71 -12.61 -19.20 29.50
N GLN A 72 -12.14 -20.20 30.27
CA GLN A 72 -12.69 -21.55 30.26
C GLN A 72 -14.04 -21.65 31.01
N GLU A 73 -14.32 -20.75 31.94
CA GLU A 73 -15.53 -20.78 32.79
C GLU A 73 -16.74 -20.06 32.18
N THR A 74 -16.62 -19.46 30.98
CA THR A 74 -17.73 -18.75 30.34
C THR A 74 -18.81 -19.72 29.85
N LYS A 75 -19.89 -19.86 30.62
CA LYS A 75 -21.10 -20.60 30.21
C LYS A 75 -21.95 -19.74 29.27
N PHE A 76 -22.12 -20.20 28.04
CA PHE A 76 -22.98 -19.56 27.05
C PHE A 76 -24.46 -19.93 27.29
N PRO A 77 -25.41 -19.00 27.07
CA PRO A 77 -26.83 -19.28 27.28
C PRO A 77 -27.32 -20.38 26.33
N GLN A 78 -28.11 -21.31 26.85
CA GLN A 78 -28.68 -22.41 26.06
C GLN A 78 -29.66 -21.87 25.01
N LYS A 79 -29.63 -22.44 23.80
CA LYS A 79 -30.48 -22.01 22.67
C LYS A 79 -31.94 -22.43 22.93
N VAL A 80 -32.85 -21.45 23.00
CA VAL A 80 -34.30 -21.66 23.23
C VAL A 80 -35.11 -21.42 21.96
N CYS A 81 -36.30 -22.03 21.88
CA CYS A 81 -37.23 -21.86 20.76
C CYS A 81 -37.63 -20.38 20.62
N SER A 82 -37.40 -19.81 19.44
CA SER A 82 -37.62 -18.38 19.18
C SER A 82 -39.10 -18.03 18.92
N PHE A 83 -39.88 -19.01 18.45
CA PHE A 83 -41.26 -18.77 17.98
C PHE A 83 -42.32 -18.92 19.07
N SER A 84 -42.08 -19.71 20.13
CA SER A 84 -42.96 -19.87 21.30
C SER A 84 -44.46 -20.00 20.96
N ILE A 85 -44.79 -20.74 19.89
CA ILE A 85 -46.18 -20.85 19.37
C ILE A 85 -46.95 -21.91 20.15
N CYS A 86 -46.35 -23.09 20.31
CA CYS A 86 -46.90 -24.20 21.09
C CYS A 86 -46.08 -24.48 22.35
N CYS A 87 -45.00 -23.72 22.59
CA CYS A 87 -44.12 -23.89 23.75
C CYS A 87 -43.89 -22.58 24.50
N HIS A 88 -43.67 -22.65 25.80
CA HIS A 88 -43.24 -21.53 26.63
C HIS A 88 -41.70 -21.45 26.70
N LYS A 89 -41.04 -21.17 25.56
CA LYS A 89 -39.57 -21.06 25.44
C LYS A 89 -38.79 -22.33 25.83
N GLU A 90 -39.24 -23.47 25.34
CA GLU A 90 -38.55 -24.75 25.52
C GLU A 90 -37.24 -24.80 24.71
N HIS A 91 -36.33 -25.72 25.04
CA HIS A 91 -35.03 -25.84 24.35
C HIS A 91 -35.23 -26.11 22.86
N ALA A 92 -34.44 -25.43 22.03
CA ALA A 92 -34.50 -25.67 20.60
C ALA A 92 -33.75 -26.97 20.26
N THR A 93 -34.34 -27.80 19.41
CA THR A 93 -33.75 -29.05 18.91
C THR A 93 -33.39 -28.96 17.43
N LYS A 94 -34.05 -28.06 16.66
CA LYS A 94 -33.87 -27.91 15.21
C LYS A 94 -33.64 -26.46 14.82
N LYS A 95 -32.78 -26.24 13.82
CA LYS A 95 -32.60 -24.93 13.18
C LYS A 95 -32.89 -25.02 11.70
N CYS A 96 -33.76 -24.14 11.20
CA CYS A 96 -34.03 -24.03 9.77
C CYS A 96 -33.40 -22.76 9.21
N GLN A 97 -32.44 -22.93 8.29
CA GLN A 97 -31.71 -21.82 7.66
C GLN A 97 -32.58 -20.97 6.74
N GLN A 98 -33.65 -21.56 6.20
CA GLN A 98 -34.59 -20.86 5.32
C GLN A 98 -35.63 -20.09 6.13
N CYS A 99 -36.11 -20.68 7.23
CA CYS A 99 -37.07 -20.03 8.12
C CYS A 99 -36.46 -18.88 8.95
N SER A 100 -35.15 -18.86 9.16
CA SER A 100 -34.46 -17.73 9.82
C SER A 100 -34.65 -16.40 9.08
N LYS A 101 -34.84 -16.41 7.76
CA LYS A 101 -35.08 -15.18 6.98
C LYS A 101 -36.42 -14.52 7.28
N PHE A 102 -37.37 -15.28 7.80
CA PHE A 102 -38.73 -14.84 8.09
C PHE A 102 -38.94 -14.51 9.58
N ASP A 103 -37.88 -14.67 10.39
CA ASP A 103 -37.87 -14.35 11.82
C ASP A 103 -37.32 -12.91 12.03
N PRO A 104 -38.01 -12.05 12.81
CA PRO A 104 -37.46 -10.75 13.21
C PRO A 104 -36.12 -10.87 13.96
N ALA A 105 -35.90 -11.95 14.73
CA ALA A 105 -34.63 -12.21 15.41
C ALA A 105 -33.58 -12.88 14.50
N ARG A 106 -33.99 -13.39 13.34
CA ARG A 106 -33.16 -14.12 12.37
C ARG A 106 -32.42 -15.35 12.90
N LEU A 107 -32.90 -15.95 13.99
CA LEU A 107 -32.20 -17.07 14.64
C LEU A 107 -32.69 -18.43 14.12
N GLY A 108 -33.98 -18.54 13.78
CA GLY A 108 -34.54 -19.73 13.12
C GLY A 108 -34.48 -21.02 13.94
N TYR A 109 -34.49 -20.90 15.28
CA TYR A 109 -34.46 -22.02 16.22
C TYR A 109 -35.88 -22.46 16.61
N TYR A 110 -36.14 -23.76 16.54
CA TYR A 110 -37.43 -24.39 16.82
C TYR A 110 -37.28 -25.57 17.80
N CYS A 111 -38.26 -25.76 18.69
CA CYS A 111 -38.52 -27.05 19.31
C CYS A 111 -39.34 -27.93 18.37
N ASP A 112 -39.37 -29.24 18.59
CA ASP A 112 -40.05 -30.19 17.71
C ASP A 112 -41.53 -29.89 17.51
N ALA A 113 -42.25 -29.56 18.58
CA ALA A 113 -43.68 -29.18 18.52
C ALA A 113 -43.92 -27.90 17.70
N CYS A 114 -43.09 -26.87 17.88
CA CYS A 114 -43.23 -25.62 17.11
C CYS A 114 -42.75 -25.77 15.65
N PHE A 115 -41.85 -26.72 15.39
CA PHE A 115 -41.40 -27.03 14.03
C PHE A 115 -42.54 -27.67 13.24
N GLU A 116 -43.20 -28.70 13.78
CA GLU A 116 -44.32 -29.37 13.10
C GLU A 116 -45.52 -28.46 12.85
N ALA A 117 -45.86 -27.59 13.81
CA ALA A 117 -47.02 -26.70 13.70
C ALA A 117 -46.90 -25.62 12.61
N ARG A 118 -45.68 -25.17 12.28
CA ARG A 118 -45.47 -24.02 11.37
C ARG A 118 -44.58 -24.31 10.18
N HIS A 119 -43.97 -25.49 10.08
CA HIS A 119 -43.18 -25.88 8.92
C HIS A 119 -44.12 -26.31 7.78
N PRO A 120 -44.39 -25.46 6.77
CA PRO A 120 -45.33 -25.81 5.72
C PRO A 120 -44.69 -26.88 4.84
N SER A 121 -45.37 -27.98 4.57
CA SER A 121 -44.87 -29.04 3.68
C SER A 121 -44.76 -28.60 2.21
N TYR A 122 -45.32 -27.44 1.84
CA TYR A 122 -45.65 -27.13 0.45
C TYR A 122 -45.03 -25.83 -0.14
N ARG A 123 -44.10 -25.17 0.54
CA ARG A 123 -43.38 -24.02 -0.01
C ARG A 123 -41.87 -24.20 0.15
N LEU A 124 -41.27 -24.81 -0.86
CA LEU A 124 -39.83 -25.06 -1.04
C LEU A 124 -39.21 -26.07 -0.05
N PRO A 125 -38.30 -26.95 -0.50
CA PRO A 125 -37.57 -27.84 0.39
C PRO A 125 -36.68 -27.00 1.31
N HIS A 126 -36.97 -27.06 2.61
CA HIS A 126 -36.22 -26.35 3.62
C HIS A 126 -35.05 -27.20 4.12
N VAL A 127 -33.85 -26.63 4.11
CA VAL A 127 -32.67 -27.23 4.72
C VAL A 127 -32.67 -26.91 6.21
N TRP A 128 -32.89 -27.94 7.03
CA TRP A 128 -32.81 -27.86 8.48
C TRP A 128 -31.75 -28.81 9.01
N ILE A 129 -31.16 -28.44 10.15
CA ILE A 129 -30.07 -29.16 10.80
C ILE A 129 -30.46 -29.33 12.27
N PRO A 130 -30.30 -30.54 12.86
CA PRO A 130 -30.46 -30.72 14.30
C PRO A 130 -29.36 -29.95 15.04
N ILE A 131 -29.71 -29.32 16.16
CA ILE A 131 -28.82 -28.40 16.88
C ILE A 131 -27.65 -29.14 17.55
N GLU A 132 -27.79 -30.44 17.78
CA GLU A 132 -26.72 -31.33 18.23
C GLU A 132 -25.54 -31.37 17.24
N ASP A 133 -25.80 -31.17 15.94
CA ASP A 133 -24.78 -31.13 14.88
C ASP A 133 -24.23 -29.71 14.61
N GLU A 134 -24.78 -28.67 15.25
CA GLU A 134 -24.15 -27.35 15.25
C GLU A 134 -22.95 -27.36 16.20
N VAL A 135 -21.79 -27.71 15.64
CA VAL A 135 -20.47 -27.46 16.23
C VAL A 135 -20.49 -26.06 16.87
N ASN A 136 -20.35 -25.99 18.20
CA ASN A 136 -20.45 -24.73 18.93
C ASN A 136 -19.23 -23.86 18.59
N VAL A 137 -19.37 -23.06 17.52
CA VAL A 137 -18.31 -22.23 16.94
C VAL A 137 -17.70 -21.32 18.00
N GLU A 138 -18.50 -20.85 18.96
CA GLU A 138 -18.08 -19.99 20.05
C GLU A 138 -17.20 -20.74 21.06
N GLN A 139 -17.58 -21.95 21.46
CA GLN A 139 -16.74 -22.80 22.31
C GLN A 139 -15.45 -23.24 21.60
N ASN A 140 -15.52 -23.58 20.31
CA ASN A 140 -14.33 -23.92 19.54
C ASN A 140 -13.38 -22.72 19.40
N TRP A 141 -13.93 -21.51 19.25
CA TRP A 141 -13.14 -20.29 19.23
C TRP A 141 -12.47 -20.04 20.58
N VAL A 142 -13.18 -20.21 21.71
CA VAL A 142 -12.58 -20.09 23.06
C VAL A 142 -11.49 -21.14 23.26
N ASN A 143 -11.72 -22.40 22.87
CA ASN A 143 -10.73 -23.48 22.95
C ASN A 143 -9.50 -23.18 22.07
N HIS A 144 -9.70 -22.66 20.88
CA HIS A 144 -8.61 -22.28 19.98
C HIS A 144 -7.78 -21.12 20.56
N VAL A 145 -8.43 -20.06 21.07
CA VAL A 145 -7.75 -18.90 21.67
C VAL A 145 -6.98 -19.31 22.93
N THR A 146 -7.56 -20.16 23.77
CA THR A 146 -6.90 -20.66 24.98
C THR A 146 -5.69 -21.53 24.65
N GLN A 147 -5.79 -22.43 23.66
CA GLN A 147 -4.66 -23.22 23.19
C GLN A 147 -3.54 -22.33 22.65
N HIS A 148 -3.86 -21.38 21.78
CA HIS A 148 -2.87 -20.46 21.22
C HIS A 148 -2.17 -19.62 22.30
N LYS A 149 -2.90 -19.23 23.36
CA LYS A 149 -2.31 -18.50 24.47
C LYS A 149 -1.34 -19.36 25.28
N LEU A 150 -1.69 -20.62 25.55
CA LEU A 150 -0.81 -21.57 26.22
C LEU A 150 0.46 -21.85 25.39
N GLU A 151 0.33 -21.98 24.07
CA GLU A 151 1.47 -22.14 23.17
C GLU A 151 2.40 -20.91 23.20
N GLN A 152 1.83 -19.70 23.23
CA GLN A 152 2.62 -18.48 23.38
C GLN A 152 3.34 -18.42 24.74
N ASP A 153 2.64 -18.70 25.82
CA ASP A 153 3.20 -18.64 27.18
C ASP A 153 4.31 -19.69 27.37
N THR A 154 4.15 -20.89 26.80
CA THR A 154 5.19 -21.93 26.82
C THR A 154 6.43 -21.53 26.01
N ALA A 155 6.26 -20.89 24.84
CA ALA A 155 7.38 -20.38 24.05
C ALA A 155 8.14 -19.24 24.76
N GLU A 156 7.42 -18.33 25.43
CA GLU A 156 8.02 -17.27 26.25
C GLU A 156 8.82 -17.85 27.43
N LEU A 157 8.29 -18.87 28.11
CA LEU A 157 9.00 -19.57 29.19
C LEU A 157 10.25 -20.31 28.68
N GLN A 158 10.20 -20.94 27.51
CA GLN A 158 11.37 -21.56 26.89
C GLN A 158 12.45 -20.53 26.54
N LEU A 159 12.06 -19.36 26.04
CA LEU A 159 13.00 -18.28 25.75
C LEU A 159 13.68 -17.78 27.03
N LEU A 160 12.92 -17.59 28.12
CA LEU A 160 13.45 -17.19 29.42
C LEU A 160 14.40 -18.26 29.99
N LEU A 161 14.05 -19.55 29.86
CA LEU A 161 14.93 -20.65 30.25
C LEU A 161 16.24 -20.65 29.44
N ASN A 162 16.17 -20.44 28.13
CA ASN A 162 17.36 -20.38 27.28
C ASN A 162 18.23 -19.15 27.61
N GLN A 163 17.62 -18.00 27.86
CA GLN A 163 18.34 -16.79 28.28
C GLN A 163 19.01 -16.96 29.64
N THR A 164 18.33 -17.57 30.61
CA THR A 164 18.91 -17.85 31.93
C THR A 164 20.03 -18.89 31.85
N GLN A 165 19.87 -19.95 31.05
CA GLN A 165 20.94 -20.93 30.82
C GLN A 165 22.15 -20.33 30.10
N SER A 166 21.93 -19.52 29.06
CA SER A 166 22.98 -18.79 28.35
C SER A 166 23.72 -17.81 29.27
N PHE A 167 22.99 -17.09 30.13
CA PHE A 167 23.59 -16.24 31.15
C PHE A 167 24.46 -17.03 32.14
N LEU A 168 23.97 -18.17 32.62
CA LEU A 168 24.74 -19.06 33.52
C LEU A 168 25.98 -19.65 32.82
N GLN A 169 25.89 -20.00 31.54
CA GLN A 169 27.03 -20.49 30.74
C GLN A 169 28.04 -19.38 30.43
N SER A 170 27.59 -18.18 30.08
CA SER A 170 28.43 -16.99 29.87
C SER A 170 29.20 -16.60 31.15
N LYS A 171 28.54 -16.74 32.32
CA LYS A 171 29.18 -16.51 33.62
C LYS A 171 30.19 -17.62 34.00
N ARG A 172 29.98 -18.86 33.55
CA ARG A 172 30.99 -19.94 33.65
C ARG A 172 32.19 -19.70 32.74
N GLY A 173 32.01 -19.07 31.58
CA GLY A 173 33.08 -18.71 30.64
C GLY A 173 33.97 -17.54 31.10
N HIS A 174 33.48 -16.68 32.00
CA HIS A 174 34.26 -15.60 32.63
C HIS A 174 34.87 -15.99 33.98
N SER A 175 34.95 -17.30 34.27
CA SER A 175 35.87 -17.82 35.28
C SER A 175 37.30 -17.71 34.76
N THR A 176 37.86 -16.49 34.73
CA THR A 176 39.30 -16.33 34.93
C THR A 176 39.66 -17.13 36.18
N ALA A 177 40.63 -18.04 36.02
CA ALA A 177 41.18 -18.91 37.05
C ALA A 177 40.89 -18.41 38.47
N VAL A 178 40.17 -19.21 39.25
CA VAL A 178 40.19 -19.09 40.71
C VAL A 178 41.65 -19.25 41.11
N SER A 179 42.34 -18.12 41.25
CA SER A 179 43.67 -18.02 41.82
C SER A 179 43.56 -18.65 43.20
N SER A 180 44.09 -19.86 43.33
CA SER A 180 44.17 -20.58 44.59
C SER A 180 44.78 -19.67 45.65
N TYR A 181 43.95 -19.22 46.59
CA TYR A 181 44.40 -18.51 47.79
C TYR A 181 44.98 -19.55 48.75
N ARG A 182 46.16 -20.05 48.39
CA ARG A 182 47.02 -20.82 49.27
C ARG A 182 48.07 -19.87 49.84
N THR A 183 48.15 -19.84 51.16
CA THR A 183 49.36 -19.37 51.84
C THR A 183 50.54 -20.29 51.46
N PRO A 184 51.81 -19.89 51.68
CA PRO A 184 52.98 -20.71 51.36
C PRO A 184 53.00 -22.12 51.99
N ARG A 185 52.07 -22.43 52.90
CA ARG A 185 51.87 -23.73 53.57
C ARG A 185 50.60 -24.49 53.17
N GLY A 186 49.89 -24.06 52.14
CA GLY A 186 48.78 -24.81 51.54
C GLY A 186 47.43 -24.76 52.26
N SER A 187 47.28 -23.94 53.31
CA SER A 187 45.99 -23.72 53.96
C SER A 187 45.19 -22.60 53.27
N VAL A 188 43.89 -22.83 53.11
CA VAL A 188 42.92 -21.90 52.50
C VAL A 188 42.71 -20.73 53.45
N ASP A 189 42.95 -19.52 52.98
CA ASP A 189 42.92 -18.33 53.83
C ASP A 189 41.46 -17.84 54.05
N PHE A 190 40.76 -18.48 55.00
CA PHE A 190 39.32 -18.33 55.22
C PHE A 190 38.86 -16.89 55.47
N LYS A 191 39.69 -16.05 56.10
CA LYS A 191 39.36 -14.63 56.33
C LYS A 191 39.31 -13.85 55.00
N ARG A 192 40.26 -14.10 54.11
CA ARG A 192 40.33 -13.46 52.78
C ARG A 192 39.25 -14.00 51.85
N ALA A 193 38.97 -15.30 51.92
CA ALA A 193 37.86 -15.91 51.19
C ALA A 193 36.50 -15.34 51.63
N LYS A 194 36.28 -15.16 52.95
CA LYS A 194 35.07 -14.55 53.49
C LYS A 194 34.93 -13.08 53.10
N ALA A 195 36.02 -12.31 53.14
CA ALA A 195 36.03 -10.90 52.72
C ALA A 195 35.70 -10.74 51.22
N ASN A 196 36.27 -11.61 50.38
CA ASN A 196 35.97 -11.63 48.95
C ASN A 196 34.54 -12.08 48.67
N ALA A 197 34.04 -13.10 49.39
CA ALA A 197 32.64 -13.51 49.28
C ALA A 197 31.67 -12.40 49.69
N SER A 198 31.99 -11.63 50.74
CA SER A 198 31.21 -10.45 51.11
C SER A 198 31.28 -9.35 50.05
N ALA A 199 32.46 -9.07 49.48
CA ALA A 199 32.63 -8.07 48.42
C ALA A 199 31.90 -8.47 47.11
N ILE A 200 31.89 -9.76 46.78
CA ILE A 200 31.09 -10.30 45.68
C ILE A 200 29.59 -10.14 46.00
N SER A 201 29.16 -10.41 47.24
CA SER A 201 27.75 -10.24 47.60
C SER A 201 27.26 -8.79 47.56
N THR A 202 28.11 -7.82 47.92
CA THR A 202 27.78 -6.39 47.85
C THR A 202 27.77 -5.90 46.41
N THR A 203 28.77 -6.27 45.60
CA THR A 203 28.78 -5.91 44.17
C THR A 203 27.61 -6.52 43.41
N LEU A 204 27.18 -7.73 43.76
CA LEU A 204 26.00 -8.37 43.17
C LEU A 204 24.70 -7.66 43.58
N ARG A 205 24.64 -7.14 44.82
CA ARG A 205 23.52 -6.33 45.30
C ARG A 205 23.47 -4.96 44.60
N ASP A 206 24.61 -4.29 44.44
CA ASP A 206 24.71 -3.02 43.72
C ASP A 206 24.37 -3.19 42.24
N LEU A 207 24.80 -4.29 41.60
CA LEU A 207 24.41 -4.63 40.23
C LEU A 207 22.92 -4.90 40.11
N MET A 208 22.32 -5.62 41.07
CA MET A 208 20.88 -5.82 41.09
C MET A 208 20.12 -4.51 41.28
N GLU A 209 20.62 -3.58 42.09
CA GLU A 209 20.04 -2.26 42.26
C GLU A 209 20.17 -1.40 40.99
N GLN A 210 21.31 -1.46 40.31
CA GLN A 210 21.48 -0.83 38.99
C GLN A 210 20.54 -1.44 37.95
N ILE A 211 20.40 -2.77 37.90
CA ILE A 211 19.45 -3.43 37.00
C ILE A 211 18.00 -3.04 37.34
N HIS A 212 17.63 -2.96 38.62
CA HIS A 212 16.31 -2.48 39.03
C HIS A 212 16.08 -1.02 38.66
N THR A 213 17.09 -0.14 38.77
CA THR A 213 16.97 1.27 38.36
C THR A 213 16.88 1.41 36.83
N GLU A 214 17.63 0.63 36.06
CA GLU A 214 17.52 0.60 34.59
C GLU A 214 16.20 -0.01 34.11
N LEU A 215 15.70 -1.06 34.77
CA LEU A 215 14.37 -1.63 34.50
C LEU A 215 13.22 -0.72 34.98
N ALA A 216 13.44 0.09 36.02
CA ALA A 216 12.47 1.08 36.50
C ALA A 216 12.43 2.36 35.65
N LYS A 217 13.47 2.65 34.85
CA LYS A 217 13.44 3.70 33.82
C LYS A 217 12.48 3.27 32.71
N LYS A 218 11.19 3.63 32.86
CA LYS A 218 10.18 3.40 31.83
C LYS A 218 10.65 3.94 30.48
N PRO A 219 10.60 3.15 29.38
CA PRO A 219 10.96 3.65 28.07
C PRO A 219 10.05 4.84 27.73
N LEU A 220 10.66 5.93 27.26
CA LEU A 220 9.96 7.19 26.99
C LEU A 220 8.82 6.92 26.02
N THR A 221 7.58 7.04 26.51
CA THR A 221 6.41 6.76 25.69
C THR A 221 6.34 7.75 24.53
N ARG A 222 5.67 7.37 23.43
CA ARG A 222 5.52 8.23 22.26
C ARG A 222 4.92 9.60 22.63
N GLU A 223 4.01 9.62 23.60
CA GLU A 223 3.35 10.82 24.08
C GLU A 223 4.31 11.69 24.90
N ASP A 224 5.08 11.10 25.82
CA ASP A 224 6.09 11.83 26.59
C ASP A 224 7.22 12.39 25.70
N ALA A 225 7.62 11.64 24.68
CA ALA A 225 8.58 12.09 23.69
C ALA A 225 8.04 13.28 22.88
N LEU A 226 6.77 13.24 22.48
CA LEU A 226 6.12 14.36 21.78
C LEU A 226 6.03 15.60 22.67
N ILE A 227 5.68 15.45 23.95
CA ILE A 227 5.66 16.55 24.91
C ILE A 227 7.06 17.16 25.04
N LYS A 228 8.11 16.35 25.18
CA LYS A 228 9.50 16.83 25.23
C LYS A 228 9.93 17.56 23.95
N ILE A 229 9.55 17.06 22.77
CA ILE A 229 9.85 17.75 21.51
C ILE A 229 9.12 19.09 21.44
N GLN A 230 7.86 19.13 21.85
CA GLN A 230 7.07 20.36 21.89
C GLN A 230 7.63 21.37 22.89
N THR A 231 8.06 20.96 24.09
CA THR A 231 8.67 21.86 25.08
C THR A 231 10.00 22.41 24.57
N MET A 232 10.85 21.57 23.97
CA MET A 232 12.10 22.00 23.35
C MET A 232 11.88 23.01 22.22
N TRP A 233 10.85 22.80 21.39
CA TRP A 233 10.49 23.74 20.33
C TRP A 233 9.99 25.08 20.90
N ARG A 234 9.16 25.06 21.95
CA ARG A 234 8.69 26.27 22.63
C ARG A 234 9.84 27.07 23.22
N ILE A 235 10.79 26.40 23.89
CA ILE A 235 12.01 27.02 24.43
C ILE A 235 12.83 27.65 23.30
N ARG A 236 13.02 26.93 22.18
CA ARG A 236 13.77 27.44 21.03
C ARG A 236 13.09 28.66 20.40
N LYS A 237 11.76 28.64 20.28
CA LYS A 237 10.97 29.77 19.75
C LYS A 237 11.06 30.99 20.68
N ALA A 238 10.95 30.77 22.00
CA ALA A 238 11.09 31.84 23.00
C ALA A 238 12.49 32.47 22.97
N ARG A 239 13.55 31.65 22.86
CA ARG A 239 14.93 32.13 22.70
C ARG A 239 15.11 32.96 21.42
N LYS A 240 14.49 32.55 20.31
CA LYS A 240 14.53 33.33 19.06
C LYS A 240 13.84 34.68 19.22
N GLN A 241 12.67 34.73 19.86
CA GLN A 241 11.96 35.98 20.14
C GLN A 241 12.76 36.89 21.08
N LEU A 242 13.39 36.33 22.11
CA LEU A 242 14.29 37.07 22.99
C LEU A 242 15.48 37.65 22.24
N ASN A 243 16.12 36.86 21.35
CA ASN A 243 17.22 37.33 20.54
C ASN A 243 16.81 38.46 19.58
N GLU A 244 15.61 38.40 19.01
CA GLU A 244 15.07 39.46 18.17
C GLU A 244 14.85 40.76 18.96
N LEU A 245 14.26 40.64 20.15
CA LEU A 245 14.10 41.77 21.06
C LEU A 245 15.47 42.35 21.47
N LEU A 246 16.45 41.51 21.80
CA LEU A 246 17.80 41.97 22.14
C LEU A 246 18.47 42.67 20.96
N ARG A 247 18.29 42.18 19.72
CA ARG A 247 18.78 42.86 18.50
C ARG A 247 18.12 44.23 18.28
N SER A 248 16.85 44.38 18.62
CA SER A 248 16.18 45.69 18.55
C SER A 248 16.66 46.68 19.62
N ILE A 249 17.16 46.17 20.75
CA ILE A 249 17.58 46.99 21.90
C ILE A 249 19.07 47.37 21.80
N TYR A 250 19.90 46.46 21.30
CA TYR A 250 21.35 46.65 21.22
C TYR A 250 21.82 46.81 19.78
N GLN A 251 22.47 47.94 19.50
CA GLN A 251 23.15 48.21 18.23
C GLN A 251 24.66 48.02 18.40
N THR A 252 25.32 47.47 17.39
CA THR A 252 26.78 47.30 17.36
C THR A 252 27.42 48.44 16.58
N PHE A 253 28.36 49.13 17.20
CA PHE A 253 29.15 50.18 16.57
C PHE A 253 30.63 49.81 16.64
N GLU A 254 31.41 50.27 15.67
CA GLU A 254 32.86 50.14 15.65
C GLU A 254 33.45 51.49 16.02
N ASP A 255 34.35 51.52 17.00
CA ASP A 255 35.06 52.74 17.33
C ASP A 255 36.13 53.01 16.25
N PRO A 256 36.08 54.16 15.55
CA PRO A 256 36.99 54.47 14.44
C PRO A 256 38.45 54.64 14.86
N THR A 257 38.72 54.82 16.16
CA THR A 257 40.09 54.97 16.67
C THR A 257 40.73 53.65 17.10
N THR A 258 39.93 52.69 17.54
CA THR A 258 40.40 51.41 18.10
C THR A 258 40.01 50.19 17.28
N GLY A 259 39.06 50.32 16.35
CA GLY A 259 38.51 49.22 15.53
C GLY A 259 37.72 48.18 16.34
N GLN A 260 37.49 48.41 17.64
CA GLN A 260 36.77 47.47 18.50
C GLN A 260 35.26 47.71 18.46
N THR A 261 34.49 46.62 18.40
CA THR A 261 33.03 46.69 18.41
C THR A 261 32.50 46.93 19.83
N TYR A 262 31.73 47.99 20.06
CA TYR A 262 30.99 48.18 21.32
C TYR A 262 29.47 48.05 21.09
N TYR A 263 28.75 47.65 22.13
CA TYR A 263 27.31 47.46 22.09
C TYR A 263 26.63 48.65 22.77
N TYR A 264 25.81 49.36 22.01
CA TYR A 264 25.01 50.48 22.51
C TYR A 264 23.57 50.04 22.76
N ASN A 265 23.10 50.20 24.00
CA ASN A 265 21.70 49.97 24.34
C ASN A 265 20.87 51.21 24.00
N VAL A 266 20.00 51.11 23.00
CA VAL A 266 19.19 52.22 22.48
C VAL A 266 18.16 52.71 23.53
N ARG A 267 17.73 51.85 24.45
CA ARG A 267 16.69 52.20 25.44
C ARG A 267 17.25 52.91 26.66
N THR A 268 18.41 52.47 27.16
CA THR A 268 19.06 53.04 28.35
C THR A 268 20.14 54.06 27.99
N LYS A 269 20.47 54.19 26.70
CA LYS A 269 21.54 55.04 26.16
C LYS A 269 22.93 54.75 26.75
N SER A 270 23.13 53.55 27.27
CA SER A 270 24.41 53.11 27.86
C SER A 270 25.23 52.30 26.86
N THR A 271 26.54 52.54 26.83
CA THR A 271 27.50 51.75 26.05
C THR A 271 28.13 50.66 26.93
N GLN A 272 28.37 49.49 26.34
CA GLN A 272 29.11 48.41 26.99
C GLN A 272 30.06 47.77 25.98
N TRP A 273 31.28 47.47 26.43
CA TRP A 273 32.32 46.83 25.61
C TRP A 273 32.12 45.32 25.51
N HIS A 274 31.58 44.68 26.55
CA HIS A 274 31.30 43.25 26.56
C HIS A 274 29.93 42.94 25.97
N LYS A 275 29.85 41.83 25.24
CA LYS A 275 28.63 41.35 24.58
C LYS A 275 27.54 41.02 25.60
N PRO A 276 26.30 41.55 25.44
CA PRO A 276 25.20 41.23 26.36
C PRO A 276 24.85 39.74 26.31
N THR A 277 24.66 39.15 27.49
CA THR A 277 24.35 37.73 27.66
C THR A 277 23.11 37.33 26.86
N GLY A 278 23.28 36.48 25.85
CA GLY A 278 22.19 35.99 24.99
C GLY A 278 22.24 36.47 23.54
N LEU A 279 23.01 37.52 23.21
CA LEU A 279 23.18 37.97 21.82
C LEU A 279 24.15 37.02 21.08
N VAL A 280 23.63 36.05 20.32
CA VAL A 280 24.46 35.19 19.44
C VAL A 280 24.38 35.74 18.01
N GLN A 281 25.53 36.05 17.40
CA GLN A 281 25.60 36.38 15.97
C GLN A 281 25.71 35.06 15.20
N ASP A 282 24.85 34.88 14.20
CA ASP A 282 24.97 33.79 13.23
C ASP A 282 25.98 34.24 12.16
N THR A 283 27.28 34.01 12.37
CA THR A 283 28.32 34.39 11.41
C THR A 283 28.30 33.45 10.20
N VAL A 284 27.65 33.89 9.11
CA VAL A 284 27.84 33.39 7.75
C VAL A 284 27.91 34.58 6.79
N ALA A 285 29.08 35.24 6.73
CA ALA A 285 29.54 36.05 5.59
C ALA A 285 31.04 36.35 5.75
N THR A 286 31.82 35.77 4.84
CA THR A 286 33.18 36.06 4.30
C THR A 286 34.22 36.84 5.13
N PRO A 287 35.47 36.33 5.26
CA PRO A 287 36.57 37.05 5.90
C PRO A 287 37.26 37.97 4.88
N SER A 288 37.45 39.24 5.25
CA SER A 288 38.35 40.15 4.55
C SER A 288 39.36 40.73 5.54
N GLY A 289 40.60 40.27 5.41
CA GLY A 289 41.81 41.06 5.63
C GLY A 289 42.07 41.63 7.03
N SER A 290 42.58 40.79 7.92
CA SER A 290 43.58 41.18 8.94
C SER A 290 44.18 39.91 9.53
N HIS A 291 45.39 39.57 9.11
CA HIS A 291 46.16 38.48 9.69
C HIS A 291 46.88 39.02 10.93
N ASN A 292 46.63 38.42 12.11
CA ASN A 292 47.65 38.00 13.10
C ASN A 292 47.03 37.78 14.51
N GLN A 293 47.47 36.70 15.16
CA GLN A 293 47.32 36.29 16.57
C GLN A 293 46.11 35.42 17.00
N GLU A 294 44.90 35.59 16.47
CA GLU A 294 43.76 34.75 16.91
C GLU A 294 43.69 33.38 16.19
N ASP A 295 44.01 33.33 14.89
CA ASP A 295 44.05 32.08 14.12
C ASP A 295 45.13 31.10 14.63
N ASP A 296 46.28 31.62 15.07
CA ASP A 296 47.36 30.81 15.67
C ASP A 296 46.96 30.21 17.01
N GLN A 297 46.14 30.93 17.80
CA GLN A 297 45.61 30.44 19.07
C GLN A 297 44.51 29.40 18.87
N GLU A 298 43.60 29.61 17.92
CA GLU A 298 42.54 28.64 17.61
C GLU A 298 43.11 27.36 16.98
N GLU A 299 44.13 27.48 16.12
CA GLU A 299 44.82 26.34 15.55
C GLU A 299 45.71 25.62 16.60
N ALA A 300 46.35 26.36 17.51
CA ALA A 300 47.08 25.77 18.64
C ALA A 300 46.14 25.03 19.62
N GLU A 301 44.95 25.57 19.90
CA GLU A 301 43.94 24.90 20.73
C GLU A 301 43.37 23.66 20.02
N ARG A 302 43.07 23.71 18.72
CA ARG A 302 42.68 22.52 17.93
C ARG A 302 43.77 21.45 17.93
N ARG A 303 45.05 21.85 17.81
CA ARG A 303 46.22 20.95 17.91
C ARG A 303 46.37 20.37 19.32
N LYS A 304 46.06 21.11 20.39
CA LYS A 304 46.05 20.62 21.78
C LYS A 304 44.92 19.63 22.03
N VAL A 305 43.72 19.90 21.52
CA VAL A 305 42.56 19.00 21.62
C VAL A 305 42.81 17.70 20.84
N SER A 306 43.37 17.79 19.63
CA SER A 306 43.76 16.62 18.83
C SER A 306 44.91 15.82 19.49
N ARG A 307 45.90 16.48 20.10
CA ARG A 307 46.94 15.80 20.88
C ARG A 307 46.39 15.11 22.13
N LYS A 308 45.40 15.71 22.81
CA LYS A 308 44.69 15.10 23.95
C LYS A 308 43.87 13.88 23.52
N SER A 309 43.15 13.95 22.39
CA SER A 309 42.39 12.80 21.86
C SER A 309 43.33 11.65 21.46
N ASN A 310 44.43 11.94 20.76
CA ASN A 310 45.41 10.92 20.37
C ASN A 310 46.13 10.30 21.58
N LYS A 311 46.40 11.07 22.64
CA LYS A 311 47.02 10.55 23.87
C LYS A 311 46.08 9.63 24.66
N PHE A 312 44.79 9.95 24.69
CA PHE A 312 43.76 9.09 25.28
C PHE A 312 43.61 7.78 24.48
N GLU A 313 43.53 7.88 23.16
CA GLU A 313 43.42 6.72 22.27
C GLU A 313 44.66 5.81 22.33
N ALA A 314 45.85 6.38 22.53
CA ALA A 314 47.11 5.66 22.73
C ALA A 314 47.25 4.96 24.10
N SER A 315 46.40 5.28 25.09
CA SER A 315 46.38 4.62 26.41
C SER A 315 45.41 3.45 26.51
N LEU A 316 44.55 3.25 25.50
CA LEU A 316 43.54 2.19 25.49
C LEU A 316 44.13 0.84 25.07
N SER A 317 43.58 -0.25 25.61
CA SER A 317 43.89 -1.61 25.17
C SER A 317 43.44 -1.84 23.72
N ASP A 318 44.05 -2.82 23.04
CA ASP A 318 43.73 -3.10 21.62
C ASP A 318 42.26 -3.44 21.40
N ASP A 319 41.62 -4.11 22.36
CA ASP A 319 40.18 -4.44 22.29
C ASP A 319 39.30 -3.20 22.45
N GLU A 320 39.62 -2.28 23.37
CA GLU A 320 38.91 -1.01 23.52
C GLU A 320 39.07 -0.10 22.28
N ARG A 321 40.25 -0.11 21.64
CA ARG A 321 40.47 0.61 20.37
C ARG A 321 39.63 0.04 19.24
N ARG A 322 39.53 -1.29 19.14
CA ARG A 322 38.68 -1.98 18.15
C ARG A 322 37.22 -1.65 18.36
N GLU A 323 36.75 -1.60 19.61
CA GLU A 323 35.37 -1.25 19.92
C GLU A 323 35.04 0.22 19.62
N LEU A 324 35.96 1.14 19.92
CA LEU A 324 35.82 2.55 19.52
C LEU A 324 35.81 2.73 18.00
N ALA A 325 36.72 2.07 17.29
CA ALA A 325 36.75 2.08 15.82
C ALA A 325 35.44 1.53 15.25
N ALA A 326 34.93 0.42 15.79
CA ALA A 326 33.64 -0.15 15.40
C ALA A 326 32.49 0.83 15.65
N ARG A 327 32.45 1.52 16.80
CA ARG A 327 31.45 2.57 17.09
C ARG A 327 31.56 3.75 16.13
N CYS A 328 32.76 4.19 15.78
CA CYS A 328 32.97 5.25 14.80
C CYS A 328 32.46 4.84 13.42
N ILE A 329 32.81 3.63 12.95
CA ILE A 329 32.34 3.09 11.67
C ILE A 329 30.81 2.95 11.67
N GLN A 330 30.22 2.42 12.74
CA GLN A 330 28.76 2.35 12.90
C GLN A 330 28.12 3.74 12.91
N GLY A 331 28.74 4.73 13.56
CA GLY A 331 28.29 6.12 13.55
C GLY A 331 28.36 6.74 12.15
N MET A 332 29.44 6.49 11.41
CA MET A 332 29.60 6.90 10.01
C MET A 332 28.54 6.24 9.12
N LEU A 333 28.26 4.95 9.30
CA LEU A 333 27.23 4.25 8.54
C LEU A 333 25.83 4.81 8.85
N ARG A 334 25.49 5.01 10.13
CA ARG A 334 24.20 5.59 10.52
C ARG A 334 24.01 7.00 9.97
N THR A 335 25.05 7.83 10.04
CA THR A 335 25.02 9.19 9.47
C THR A 335 24.94 9.17 7.95
N HIS A 336 25.65 8.26 7.27
CA HIS A 336 25.53 8.04 5.83
C HIS A 336 24.11 7.62 5.43
N MET A 337 23.52 6.63 6.13
CA MET A 337 22.15 6.18 5.89
C MET A 337 21.14 7.30 6.12
N ALA A 338 21.29 8.08 7.19
CA ALA A 338 20.43 9.24 7.47
C ALA A 338 20.54 10.31 6.39
N ARG A 339 21.77 10.63 5.92
CA ARG A 339 22.00 11.56 4.82
C ARG A 339 21.39 11.05 3.52
N LYS A 340 21.58 9.77 3.19
CA LYS A 340 20.99 9.14 2.00
C LYS A 340 19.47 9.18 2.04
N HIS A 341 18.87 8.88 3.19
CA HIS A 341 17.43 8.98 3.38
C HIS A 341 16.92 10.42 3.21
N LEU A 342 17.61 11.40 3.80
CA LEU A 342 17.29 12.82 3.63
C LEU A 342 17.39 13.26 2.16
N CYS A 343 18.44 12.84 1.44
CA CYS A 343 18.59 13.13 0.01
C CYS A 343 17.39 12.62 -0.80
N ARG A 344 16.95 11.38 -0.55
CA ARG A 344 15.76 10.79 -1.19
C ARG A 344 14.47 11.53 -0.86
N LEU A 345 14.30 11.98 0.39
CA LEU A 345 13.13 12.76 0.79
C LEU A 345 13.10 14.13 0.10
N ILE A 346 14.25 14.76 -0.08
CA ILE A 346 14.32 16.05 -0.76
C ILE A 346 14.12 15.84 -2.26
N SER A 347 14.75 14.84 -2.88
CA SER A 347 14.57 14.56 -4.31
C SER A 347 13.17 14.10 -4.69
N SER A 348 12.43 13.46 -3.77
CA SER A 348 11.03 13.11 -4.03
C SER A 348 10.11 14.33 -4.04
N VAL A 349 10.51 15.45 -3.44
CA VAL A 349 9.72 16.69 -3.37
C VAL A 349 10.10 17.67 -4.48
N TYR A 350 11.36 17.69 -4.90
CA TYR A 350 11.87 18.60 -5.93
C TYR A 350 11.98 17.93 -7.30
N GLU A 351 11.61 18.66 -8.35
CA GLU A 351 11.85 18.26 -9.73
C GLU A 351 12.78 19.24 -10.41
N LYS A 352 13.65 18.71 -11.28
CA LYS A 352 14.59 19.48 -12.08
C LYS A 352 13.99 19.72 -13.46
N ILE A 353 13.72 20.98 -13.81
CA ILE A 353 13.08 21.37 -15.07
C ILE A 353 14.01 22.28 -15.86
N TRP A 354 14.13 22.01 -17.16
CA TRP A 354 14.90 22.85 -18.07
C TRP A 354 14.04 24.03 -18.54
N ASP A 355 14.55 25.25 -18.36
CA ASP A 355 13.94 26.43 -18.96
C ASP A 355 14.67 26.81 -20.26
N GLU A 356 13.91 26.90 -21.35
CA GLU A 356 14.43 27.17 -22.69
C GLU A 356 14.82 28.64 -22.86
N ASN A 357 14.12 29.56 -22.17
CA ASN A 357 14.39 31.00 -22.23
C ASN A 357 15.68 31.37 -21.51
N SER A 358 15.88 30.81 -20.31
CA SER A 358 17.07 31.08 -19.48
C SER A 358 18.23 30.11 -19.75
N LYS A 359 18.04 29.09 -20.60
CA LYS A 359 18.98 27.99 -20.87
C LYS A 359 19.60 27.41 -19.59
N ARG A 360 18.80 27.31 -18.53
CA ARG A 360 19.24 26.87 -17.20
C ARG A 360 18.15 26.04 -16.54
N PHE A 361 18.56 25.10 -15.69
CA PHE A 361 17.63 24.35 -14.86
C PHE A 361 17.11 25.19 -13.69
N TYR A 362 15.82 25.09 -13.42
CA TYR A 362 15.23 25.50 -12.15
C TYR A 362 14.65 24.29 -11.41
N TYR A 363 14.48 24.46 -10.10
CA TYR A 363 14.02 23.43 -9.19
C TYR A 363 12.64 23.77 -8.70
N HIS A 364 11.67 22.94 -9.08
CA HIS A 364 10.27 23.12 -8.71
C HIS A 364 9.96 22.24 -7.50
N ASN A 365 9.38 22.81 -6.45
CA ASN A 365 8.88 22.05 -5.32
C ASN A 365 7.43 21.59 -5.60
N THR A 366 7.22 20.29 -5.74
CA THR A 366 5.91 19.70 -6.05
C THR A 366 4.85 19.93 -4.97
N ARG A 367 5.27 20.14 -3.72
CA ARG A 367 4.38 20.26 -2.56
C ARG A 367 4.02 21.72 -2.27
N THR A 368 4.98 22.63 -2.31
CA THR A 368 4.73 24.06 -2.06
C THR A 368 4.42 24.85 -3.32
N LYS A 369 4.62 24.24 -4.50
CA LYS A 369 4.48 24.87 -5.84
C LYS A 369 5.38 26.10 -6.04
N GLN A 370 6.46 26.20 -5.26
CA GLN A 370 7.45 27.27 -5.37
C GLN A 370 8.57 26.87 -6.34
N VAL A 371 9.11 27.88 -7.04
CA VAL A 371 10.23 27.75 -7.98
C VAL A 371 11.48 28.34 -7.35
N ASN A 372 12.55 27.56 -7.32
CA ASN A 372 13.87 28.00 -6.89
C ASN A 372 14.87 27.83 -8.03
N TRP A 373 15.66 28.87 -8.29
CA TRP A 373 16.75 28.84 -9.28
C TRP A 373 18.03 28.25 -8.70
N GLU A 374 18.14 28.24 -7.38
CA GLU A 374 19.21 27.58 -6.64
C GLU A 374 18.85 26.15 -6.32
N LYS A 375 19.86 25.28 -6.42
CA LYS A 375 19.74 23.87 -6.13
C LYS A 375 19.48 23.64 -4.63
N PRO A 376 18.51 22.77 -4.25
CA PRO A 376 18.30 22.40 -2.85
C PRO A 376 19.58 21.89 -2.18
N ARG A 377 19.85 22.40 -0.97
CA ARG A 377 21.01 21.98 -0.18
C ARG A 377 20.91 20.50 0.17
N TRP A 378 22.06 19.81 0.16
CA TRP A 378 22.21 18.39 0.50
C TRP A 378 21.54 17.40 -0.46
N VAL A 379 21.41 17.74 -1.74
CA VAL A 379 21.02 16.81 -2.81
C VAL A 379 22.00 16.92 -3.96
N ASN A 380 22.30 15.81 -4.66
CA ASN A 380 23.13 15.82 -5.86
C ASN A 380 22.27 16.03 -7.12
N ASP A 381 22.88 16.52 -8.20
CA ASP A 381 22.16 16.76 -9.47
C ASP A 381 21.60 15.47 -10.07
N ALA A 382 22.30 14.36 -9.87
CA ALA A 382 21.89 13.04 -10.32
C ALA A 382 20.64 12.50 -9.60
N ASP A 383 20.40 12.95 -8.36
CA ASP A 383 19.25 12.50 -7.58
C ASP A 383 17.98 13.30 -7.92
N LEU A 384 18.11 14.47 -8.56
CA LEU A 384 16.98 15.34 -8.91
C LEU A 384 16.44 14.97 -10.28
N LEU A 385 15.31 14.26 -10.26
CA LEU A 385 14.68 13.75 -11.47
C LEU A 385 13.94 14.85 -12.25
N THR A 386 14.02 14.74 -13.57
CA THR A 386 13.16 15.44 -14.51
C THR A 386 11.75 14.84 -14.47
N PRO A 387 10.67 15.59 -14.77
CA PRO A 387 9.31 15.06 -14.79
C PRO A 387 9.14 13.79 -15.62
N ARG A 388 9.80 13.72 -16.79
CA ARG A 388 9.79 12.53 -17.67
C ARG A 388 10.49 11.31 -17.08
N THR A 389 11.60 11.51 -16.37
CA THR A 389 12.32 10.39 -15.74
C THR A 389 11.61 9.92 -14.48
N ARG A 390 10.97 10.84 -13.75
CA ARG A 390 10.17 10.53 -12.56
C ARG A 390 8.95 9.69 -12.90
N THR A 391 8.20 10.08 -13.93
CA THR A 391 7.03 9.32 -14.42
C THR A 391 7.42 7.91 -14.85
N LYS A 392 8.49 7.76 -15.64
CA LYS A 392 9.03 6.45 -16.01
C LYS A 392 9.41 5.56 -14.83
N LEU A 393 9.99 6.13 -13.76
CA LEU A 393 10.31 5.36 -12.56
C LEU A 393 9.06 4.91 -11.82
N VAL A 394 8.05 5.78 -11.67
CA VAL A 394 6.77 5.42 -11.04
C VAL A 394 6.09 4.31 -11.82
N GLU A 395 6.02 4.42 -13.14
CA GLU A 395 5.48 3.37 -14.01
C GLU A 395 6.26 2.05 -13.83
N ALA A 396 7.60 2.11 -13.79
CA ALA A 396 8.43 0.92 -13.58
C ALA A 396 8.24 0.29 -12.19
N GLU A 397 8.09 1.09 -11.13
CA GLU A 397 7.80 0.62 -9.78
C GLU A 397 6.41 -0.02 -9.70
N GLU A 398 5.40 0.58 -10.33
CA GLU A 398 4.04 0.03 -10.44
C GLU A 398 4.03 -1.29 -11.22
N GLU A 399 4.77 -1.36 -12.33
CA GLU A 399 4.95 -2.59 -13.10
C GLU A 399 5.65 -3.69 -12.29
N ALA A 400 6.70 -3.34 -11.54
CA ALA A 400 7.42 -4.28 -10.69
C ALA A 400 6.52 -4.82 -9.58
N HIS A 401 5.76 -3.94 -8.92
CA HIS A 401 4.76 -4.33 -7.92
C HIS A 401 3.65 -5.21 -8.53
N HIS A 402 3.17 -4.86 -9.73
CA HIS A 402 2.19 -5.67 -10.45
C HIS A 402 2.73 -7.07 -10.78
N LYS A 403 3.98 -7.17 -11.28
CA LYS A 403 4.68 -8.43 -11.55
C LYS A 403 4.85 -9.26 -10.29
N GLN A 404 5.24 -8.65 -9.17
CA GLN A 404 5.38 -9.34 -7.89
C GLN A 404 4.03 -9.89 -7.42
N LYS A 405 2.97 -9.09 -7.45
CA LYS A 405 1.61 -9.52 -7.11
C LYS A 405 1.12 -10.67 -8.01
N LEU A 406 1.45 -10.63 -9.30
CA LEU A 406 1.19 -11.72 -10.24
C LEU A 406 1.96 -13.00 -9.88
N LEU A 407 3.22 -12.88 -9.47
CA LEU A 407 4.05 -14.00 -9.05
C LEU A 407 3.48 -14.65 -7.78
N GLU A 408 3.11 -13.84 -6.79
CA GLU A 408 2.46 -14.29 -5.56
C GLU A 408 1.13 -14.98 -5.87
N LEU A 409 0.29 -14.37 -6.71
CA LEU A 409 -0.98 -14.97 -7.13
C LEU A 409 -0.76 -16.28 -7.88
N LYS A 410 0.25 -16.37 -8.75
CA LYS A 410 0.60 -17.59 -9.47
C LYS A 410 1.09 -18.69 -8.53
N SER A 411 1.82 -18.34 -7.47
CA SER A 411 2.30 -19.31 -6.47
C SER A 411 1.16 -19.93 -5.66
N LEU A 412 0.08 -19.17 -5.45
CA LEU A 412 -1.11 -19.61 -4.71
C LEU A 412 -2.14 -20.31 -5.60
N LEU A 413 -2.02 -20.18 -6.93
CA LEU A 413 -3.00 -20.68 -7.86
C LEU A 413 -2.83 -22.20 -8.04
N THR A 414 -3.80 -22.94 -7.55
CA THR A 414 -3.87 -24.40 -7.79
C THR A 414 -4.25 -24.69 -9.24
N ASP A 415 -3.85 -25.85 -9.76
CA ASP A 415 -4.15 -26.27 -11.14
C ASP A 415 -5.67 -26.27 -11.43
N ASP A 416 -6.47 -26.66 -10.45
CA ASP A 416 -7.93 -26.66 -10.53
C ASP A 416 -8.52 -25.25 -10.62
N GLU A 417 -7.96 -24.30 -9.85
CA GLU A 417 -8.37 -22.90 -9.94
C GLU A 417 -7.99 -22.30 -11.28
N ALA A 418 -6.78 -22.59 -11.77
CA ALA A 418 -6.34 -22.19 -13.09
C ALA A 418 -7.27 -22.74 -14.17
N ALA A 419 -7.62 -24.03 -14.10
CA ALA A 419 -8.56 -24.67 -15.02
C ALA A 419 -9.94 -23.99 -14.98
N ARG A 420 -10.49 -23.71 -13.80
CA ARG A 420 -11.77 -22.98 -13.64
C ARG A 420 -11.69 -21.57 -14.22
N MET A 421 -10.60 -20.84 -14.02
CA MET A 421 -10.40 -19.50 -14.58
C MET A 421 -10.40 -19.53 -16.11
N VAL A 422 -9.66 -20.47 -16.71
CA VAL A 422 -9.62 -20.66 -18.17
C VAL A 422 -10.99 -21.05 -18.71
N GLN A 423 -11.69 -21.98 -18.06
CA GLN A 423 -13.04 -22.39 -18.44
C GLN A 423 -14.03 -21.21 -18.38
N ARG A 424 -13.99 -20.40 -17.32
CA ARG A 424 -14.81 -19.18 -17.18
C ARG A 424 -14.49 -18.17 -18.30
N ALA A 425 -13.22 -17.95 -18.59
CA ALA A 425 -12.79 -17.06 -19.67
C ALA A 425 -13.29 -17.55 -21.04
N TYR A 426 -13.19 -18.85 -21.31
CA TYR A 426 -13.71 -19.45 -22.54
C TYR A 426 -15.23 -19.33 -22.66
N ARG A 427 -15.98 -19.68 -21.59
CA ARG A 427 -17.45 -19.55 -21.57
C ARG A 427 -17.88 -18.11 -21.78
N ARG A 428 -17.19 -17.14 -21.14
CA ARG A 428 -17.42 -15.71 -21.35
C ARG A 428 -17.16 -15.29 -22.79
N ARG A 429 -16.00 -15.68 -23.36
CA ARG A 429 -15.65 -15.37 -24.76
C ARG A 429 -16.67 -15.96 -25.73
N ARG A 430 -17.07 -17.21 -25.52
CA ARG A 430 -18.09 -17.89 -26.34
C ARG A 430 -19.46 -17.22 -26.22
N GLY A 431 -19.89 -16.90 -25.00
CA GLY A 431 -21.15 -16.21 -24.75
C GLY A 431 -21.17 -14.81 -25.37
N PHE A 432 -20.07 -14.06 -25.23
CA PHE A 432 -19.94 -12.74 -25.84
C PHE A 432 -19.91 -12.83 -27.38
N ALA A 433 -19.21 -13.82 -27.96
CA ALA A 433 -19.25 -14.05 -29.41
C ALA A 433 -20.66 -14.37 -29.92
N MET A 434 -21.43 -15.17 -29.17
CA MET A 434 -22.83 -15.46 -29.48
C MET A 434 -23.69 -14.20 -29.40
N LEU A 435 -23.48 -13.37 -28.39
CA LEU A 435 -24.19 -12.10 -28.23
C LEU A 435 -23.85 -11.10 -29.36
N LEU A 436 -22.59 -11.05 -29.78
CA LEU A 436 -22.16 -10.25 -30.94
C LEU A 436 -22.84 -10.75 -32.23
N ASN A 437 -22.89 -12.07 -32.44
CA ASN A 437 -23.58 -12.65 -33.59
C ASN A 437 -25.08 -12.37 -33.56
N LEU A 438 -25.71 -12.44 -32.39
CA LEU A 438 -27.11 -12.06 -32.21
C LEU A 438 -27.32 -10.58 -32.57
N CYS A 439 -26.49 -9.68 -32.04
CA CYS A 439 -26.58 -8.25 -32.35
C CYS A 439 -26.43 -7.99 -33.86
N ARG A 440 -25.46 -8.63 -34.51
CA ARG A 440 -25.24 -8.55 -35.97
C ARG A 440 -26.37 -9.15 -36.79
N SER A 441 -27.09 -10.14 -36.25
CA SER A 441 -28.26 -10.70 -36.90
C SER A 441 -29.49 -9.80 -36.80
N VAL A 442 -29.52 -8.82 -35.88
CA VAL A 442 -30.69 -7.95 -35.64
C VAL A 442 -30.51 -6.59 -36.31
N TYR A 443 -29.31 -6.02 -36.26
CA TYR A 443 -29.00 -4.73 -36.86
C TYR A 443 -28.53 -4.86 -38.31
N GLU A 444 -28.80 -3.83 -39.11
CA GLU A 444 -28.26 -3.61 -40.45
C GLU A 444 -27.57 -2.26 -40.51
N ARG A 445 -26.48 -2.17 -41.28
CA ARG A 445 -25.78 -0.91 -41.55
C ARG A 445 -26.17 -0.40 -42.93
N ILE A 446 -26.72 0.80 -43.00
CA ILE A 446 -27.20 1.42 -44.24
C ILE A 446 -26.47 2.75 -44.42
N TYR A 447 -26.02 3.02 -45.65
CA TYR A 447 -25.38 4.29 -46.00
C TYR A 447 -26.43 5.30 -46.40
N ASP A 448 -26.41 6.47 -45.78
CA ASP A 448 -27.23 7.61 -46.18
C ASP A 448 -26.40 8.55 -47.07
N PRO A 449 -26.76 8.70 -48.36
CA PRO A 449 -26.03 9.58 -49.28
C PRO A 449 -26.14 11.07 -48.92
N ASP A 450 -27.22 11.50 -48.26
CA ASP A 450 -27.46 12.92 -47.97
C ASP A 450 -26.57 13.41 -46.82
N GLN A 451 -26.34 12.55 -45.82
CA GLN A 451 -25.48 12.84 -44.66
C GLN A 451 -24.05 12.27 -44.79
N GLN A 452 -23.77 11.55 -45.88
CA GLN A 452 -22.50 10.83 -46.11
C GLN A 452 -22.08 9.95 -44.92
N ALA A 453 -23.05 9.38 -44.19
CA ALA A 453 -22.83 8.65 -42.96
C ALA A 453 -23.61 7.32 -42.96
N TYR A 454 -23.13 6.36 -42.17
CA TYR A 454 -23.86 5.11 -41.95
C TYR A 454 -24.77 5.24 -40.74
N TYR A 455 -26.02 4.83 -40.88
CA TYR A 455 -26.91 4.58 -39.75
C TYR A 455 -27.14 3.08 -39.55
N TYR A 456 -27.56 2.73 -38.34
CA TYR A 456 -27.85 1.36 -37.93
C TYR A 456 -29.35 1.21 -37.73
N HIS A 457 -29.96 0.32 -38.51
CA HIS A 457 -31.38 0.03 -38.43
C HIS A 457 -31.60 -1.30 -37.69
N ASN A 458 -32.40 -1.28 -36.63
CA ASN A 458 -32.81 -2.48 -35.94
C ASN A 458 -33.97 -3.13 -36.68
N THR A 459 -33.76 -4.27 -37.31
CA THR A 459 -34.82 -4.89 -38.12
C THR A 459 -35.97 -5.49 -37.33
N ARG A 460 -35.81 -5.68 -36.01
CA ARG A 460 -36.85 -6.21 -35.12
C ARG A 460 -37.71 -5.10 -34.52
N THR A 461 -37.11 -4.01 -34.04
CA THR A 461 -37.86 -2.88 -33.47
C THR A 461 -38.21 -1.79 -34.49
N LYS A 462 -37.59 -1.84 -35.67
CA LYS A 462 -37.65 -0.81 -36.73
C LYS A 462 -37.09 0.56 -36.34
N GLU A 463 -36.37 0.63 -35.22
CA GLU A 463 -35.71 1.85 -34.77
C GLU A 463 -34.41 2.10 -35.53
N VAL A 464 -34.11 3.37 -35.75
CA VAL A 464 -32.88 3.85 -36.39
C VAL A 464 -32.00 4.54 -35.36
N THR A 465 -30.72 4.16 -35.35
CA THR A 465 -29.70 4.80 -34.51
C THR A 465 -28.48 5.16 -35.33
N TRP A 466 -28.01 6.39 -35.19
CA TRP A 466 -26.78 6.87 -35.83
C TRP A 466 -25.51 6.38 -35.13
N GLU A 467 -25.64 5.97 -33.87
CA GLU A 467 -24.54 5.38 -33.11
C GLU A 467 -24.49 3.86 -33.27
N LYS A 468 -23.28 3.31 -33.41
CA LYS A 468 -23.08 1.86 -33.44
C LYS A 468 -23.65 1.21 -32.17
N PRO A 469 -24.38 0.08 -32.28
CA PRO A 469 -24.96 -0.60 -31.13
C PRO A 469 -23.93 -0.82 -30.03
N ARG A 470 -24.33 -0.63 -28.76
CA ARG A 470 -23.41 -0.60 -27.61
C ARG A 470 -22.46 -1.80 -27.55
N LEU A 471 -22.95 -2.99 -27.88
CA LEU A 471 -22.18 -4.23 -27.89
C LEU A 471 -21.11 -4.29 -28.99
N LEU A 472 -21.22 -3.47 -30.04
CA LEU A 472 -20.36 -3.50 -31.22
C LEU A 472 -19.40 -2.30 -31.31
N ARG A 473 -19.51 -1.27 -30.44
CA ARG A 473 -18.66 -0.06 -30.47
C ARG A 473 -17.16 -0.37 -30.50
N ASN A 474 -16.73 -1.29 -29.65
CA ASN A 474 -15.30 -1.66 -29.51
C ASN A 474 -14.96 -3.00 -30.19
N ALA A 475 -15.92 -3.60 -30.89
CA ALA A 475 -15.66 -4.79 -31.66
C ALA A 475 -15.03 -4.38 -32.99
N ALA A 476 -13.93 -5.04 -33.40
CA ALA A 476 -13.35 -4.95 -34.74
C ALA A 476 -14.32 -5.44 -35.85
N ALA A 477 -15.52 -5.83 -35.46
CA ALA A 477 -16.49 -6.57 -36.20
C ALA A 477 -17.71 -5.66 -36.42
N ASP A 478 -17.91 -5.21 -37.67
CA ASP A 478 -19.04 -4.35 -38.03
C ASP A 478 -20.34 -5.13 -38.27
N VAL A 479 -21.44 -4.38 -38.31
CA VAL A 479 -22.78 -4.86 -38.70
C VAL A 479 -22.83 -5.05 -40.21
N PHE A 480 -23.59 -6.04 -40.67
CA PHE A 480 -23.76 -6.33 -42.09
C PHE A 480 -24.58 -5.25 -42.82
N SER A 481 -24.22 -4.98 -44.07
CA SER A 481 -25.11 -4.31 -45.02
C SER A 481 -26.31 -5.23 -45.33
N PRO A 482 -27.50 -4.70 -45.67
CA PRO A 482 -28.68 -5.51 -46.00
C PRO A 482 -28.40 -6.67 -46.95
N ARG A 483 -27.62 -6.44 -48.02
CA ARG A 483 -27.25 -7.48 -49.01
C ARG A 483 -26.38 -8.58 -48.41
N THR A 484 -25.33 -8.19 -47.68
CA THR A 484 -24.44 -9.16 -47.01
C THR A 484 -25.15 -9.91 -45.87
N ARG A 485 -26.10 -9.28 -45.21
CA ARG A 485 -26.87 -9.92 -44.13
C ARG A 485 -27.72 -11.06 -44.69
N GLN A 486 -28.45 -10.82 -45.78
CA GLN A 486 -29.26 -11.87 -46.41
C GLN A 486 -28.43 -13.12 -46.76
N GLN A 487 -27.19 -12.94 -47.24
CA GLN A 487 -26.29 -14.04 -47.58
C GLN A 487 -25.69 -14.74 -46.35
N GLN A 488 -25.32 -13.99 -45.30
CA GLN A 488 -24.57 -14.53 -44.17
C GLN A 488 -25.42 -14.91 -42.95
N LEU A 489 -26.71 -14.55 -42.92
CA LEU A 489 -27.60 -14.82 -41.79
C LEU A 489 -27.69 -16.32 -41.47
N SER A 490 -27.79 -17.16 -42.50
CA SER A 490 -27.80 -18.62 -42.38
C SER A 490 -26.50 -19.19 -41.79
N SER A 491 -25.37 -18.52 -42.06
CA SER A 491 -24.05 -18.95 -41.60
C SER A 491 -23.74 -18.55 -40.15
N LEU A 492 -24.34 -17.45 -39.66
CA LEU A 492 -24.20 -17.00 -38.26
C LEU A 492 -24.88 -17.97 -37.28
N TRP A 493 -25.95 -18.61 -37.74
CA TRP A 493 -26.79 -19.53 -36.99
C TRP A 493 -26.72 -20.92 -37.60
N LYS A 494 -25.50 -21.46 -37.76
CA LYS A 494 -25.37 -22.89 -37.99
C LYS A 494 -25.93 -23.59 -36.74
N PRO A 495 -27.06 -24.33 -36.83
CA PRO A 495 -27.52 -25.12 -35.71
C PRO A 495 -26.36 -26.01 -35.28
N ALA A 496 -26.10 -26.07 -33.98
CA ALA A 496 -25.09 -26.99 -33.47
C ALA A 496 -25.42 -28.36 -34.04
N ASP A 497 -24.48 -28.93 -34.78
CA ASP A 497 -24.63 -30.17 -35.53
C ASP A 497 -25.22 -31.24 -34.60
N GLN A 498 -26.54 -31.45 -34.67
CA GLN A 498 -27.27 -32.29 -33.70
C GLN A 498 -26.80 -33.74 -33.78
N ASN A 499 -26.15 -34.09 -34.91
CA ASN A 499 -25.60 -35.40 -35.20
C ASN A 499 -24.16 -35.60 -34.68
N LYS A 500 -23.58 -34.60 -34.01
CA LYS A 500 -22.31 -34.79 -33.31
C LYS A 500 -22.60 -35.59 -32.04
N LYS A 501 -22.50 -36.92 -32.12
CA LYS A 501 -22.61 -37.84 -30.98
C LYS A 501 -21.87 -37.20 -29.80
N ARG A 502 -22.57 -37.02 -28.68
CA ARG A 502 -21.97 -36.57 -27.43
C ARG A 502 -20.95 -37.64 -27.03
N VAL A 503 -19.69 -37.41 -27.39
CA VAL A 503 -18.60 -38.34 -27.06
C VAL A 503 -18.53 -38.38 -25.54
N GLU A 504 -18.80 -39.55 -24.96
CA GLU A 504 -18.53 -39.80 -23.56
C GLU A 504 -17.01 -39.75 -23.37
N TRP A 505 -16.58 -38.83 -22.53
CA TRP A 505 -15.16 -38.65 -22.26
C TRP A 505 -14.74 -39.65 -21.19
N THR A 506 -14.19 -40.78 -21.63
CA THR A 506 -13.35 -41.64 -20.79
C THR A 506 -12.03 -40.94 -20.47
N GLU A 507 -11.38 -41.29 -19.35
CA GLU A 507 -10.06 -40.74 -18.98
C GLU A 507 -9.02 -40.99 -20.08
N GLU A 508 -9.03 -42.17 -20.68
CA GLU A 508 -8.13 -42.55 -21.77
C GLU A 508 -8.33 -41.68 -23.02
N SER A 509 -9.58 -41.46 -23.45
CA SER A 509 -9.87 -40.62 -24.62
C SER A 509 -9.52 -39.15 -24.39
N ALA A 510 -9.72 -38.64 -23.17
CA ALA A 510 -9.26 -37.32 -22.76
C ALA A 510 -7.72 -37.24 -22.77
N ALA A 511 -7.03 -38.25 -22.23
CA ALA A 511 -5.57 -38.34 -22.23
C ALA A 511 -4.99 -38.36 -23.64
N ILE A 512 -5.54 -39.20 -24.54
CA ILE A 512 -5.14 -39.25 -25.96
C ILE A 512 -5.30 -37.88 -26.62
N ARG A 513 -6.41 -37.17 -26.34
CA ARG A 513 -6.65 -35.85 -26.90
C ARG A 513 -5.66 -34.82 -26.37
N LEU A 514 -5.37 -34.84 -25.07
CA LEU A 514 -4.39 -33.95 -24.44
C LEU A 514 -2.98 -34.23 -24.95
N GLN A 515 -2.59 -35.50 -25.06
CA GLN A 515 -1.31 -35.92 -25.65
C GLN A 515 -1.22 -35.48 -27.11
N GLY A 516 -2.28 -35.63 -27.90
CA GLY A 516 -2.34 -35.14 -29.28
C GLY A 516 -2.17 -33.62 -29.37
N LEU A 517 -2.83 -32.86 -28.48
CA LEU A 517 -2.66 -31.41 -28.40
C LEU A 517 -1.25 -31.00 -27.98
N PHE A 518 -0.64 -31.74 -27.06
CA PHE A 518 0.74 -31.52 -26.63
C PHE A 518 1.73 -31.78 -27.78
N ARG A 519 1.63 -32.94 -28.44
CA ARG A 519 2.45 -33.28 -29.61
C ARG A 519 2.27 -32.26 -30.74
N ALA A 520 1.04 -31.82 -31.00
CA ALA A 520 0.77 -30.76 -31.98
C ALA A 520 1.40 -29.42 -31.57
N ARG A 521 1.37 -29.06 -30.29
CA ARG A 521 2.04 -27.85 -29.77
C ARG A 521 3.56 -27.96 -29.91
N GLN A 522 4.13 -29.12 -29.58
CA GLN A 522 5.56 -29.38 -29.69
C GLN A 522 6.01 -29.30 -31.16
N ALA A 523 5.32 -30.00 -32.07
CA ALA A 523 5.58 -29.91 -33.51
C ALA A 523 5.42 -28.48 -34.04
N LYS A 524 4.48 -27.71 -33.47
CA LYS A 524 4.29 -26.29 -33.80
C LYS A 524 5.51 -25.45 -33.41
N GLN A 525 6.02 -25.63 -32.19
CA GLN A 525 7.22 -24.94 -31.69
C GLN A 525 8.48 -25.34 -32.44
N GLU A 526 8.62 -26.62 -32.77
CA GLU A 526 9.75 -27.13 -33.54
C GLU A 526 9.75 -26.59 -34.97
N LEU A 527 8.58 -26.52 -35.61
CA LEU A 527 8.43 -25.85 -36.91
C LEU A 527 8.76 -24.35 -36.79
N ASP A 528 8.28 -23.70 -35.74
CA ASP A 528 8.56 -22.27 -35.48
C ASP A 528 10.07 -22.02 -35.34
N ALA A 529 10.79 -22.87 -34.59
CA ALA A 529 12.24 -22.82 -34.46
C ALA A 529 12.93 -23.04 -35.82
N ARG A 530 12.52 -24.08 -36.57
CA ARG A 530 13.06 -24.35 -37.91
C ARG A 530 12.81 -23.20 -38.89
N LEU A 531 11.68 -22.50 -38.78
CA LEU A 531 11.37 -21.34 -39.61
C LEU A 531 12.19 -20.11 -39.21
N ALA A 532 12.41 -19.91 -37.91
CA ALA A 532 13.28 -18.85 -37.41
C ALA A 532 14.74 -19.07 -37.83
N GLU A 533 15.21 -20.32 -37.87
CA GLU A 533 16.53 -20.67 -38.40
C GLU A 533 16.60 -20.54 -39.93
N ALA A 534 15.53 -20.91 -40.65
CA ALA A 534 15.54 -20.97 -42.10
C ALA A 534 15.35 -19.61 -42.77
N TYR A 535 14.58 -18.70 -42.17
CA TYR A 535 14.35 -17.37 -42.71
C TYR A 535 15.13 -16.34 -41.91
N LYS A 536 15.59 -15.27 -42.58
CA LYS A 536 16.13 -14.06 -41.95
C LYS A 536 15.56 -12.81 -42.61
N LYS A 537 15.35 -11.76 -41.82
CA LYS A 537 14.95 -10.45 -42.31
C LYS A 537 16.22 -9.62 -42.47
N VAL A 538 16.56 -9.24 -43.69
CA VAL A 538 17.82 -8.55 -44.03
C VAL A 538 17.51 -7.14 -44.50
N TRP A 539 18.25 -6.16 -44.00
CA TRP A 539 18.18 -4.78 -44.49
C TRP A 539 19.01 -4.63 -45.77
N ASP A 540 18.43 -4.03 -46.81
CA ASP A 540 19.17 -3.64 -48.00
C ASP A 540 19.41 -2.13 -48.00
N PRO A 541 20.68 -1.67 -47.84
CA PRO A 541 21.03 -0.25 -47.87
C PRO A 541 20.74 0.44 -49.21
N SER A 542 20.66 -0.31 -50.31
CA SER A 542 20.46 0.28 -51.65
C SER A 542 19.00 0.60 -51.95
N SER A 543 18.06 -0.17 -51.37
CA SER A 543 16.63 0.00 -51.56
C SER A 543 15.90 0.59 -50.34
N GLU A 544 16.62 0.80 -49.23
CA GLU A 544 16.06 1.22 -47.92
C GLU A 544 14.86 0.36 -47.48
N GLN A 545 14.87 -0.92 -47.84
CA GLN A 545 13.80 -1.87 -47.54
C GLN A 545 14.36 -3.17 -46.96
N PHE A 546 13.52 -3.85 -46.18
CA PHE A 546 13.83 -5.19 -45.70
C PHE A 546 13.35 -6.24 -46.70
N TYR A 547 14.16 -7.27 -46.92
CA TYR A 547 13.75 -8.49 -47.61
C TYR A 547 13.91 -9.72 -46.72
N TYR A 548 13.24 -10.80 -47.10
CA TYR A 548 13.30 -12.10 -46.42
C TYR A 548 14.17 -13.06 -47.22
N ALA A 549 15.27 -13.52 -46.64
CA ALA A 549 16.14 -14.53 -47.22
C ALA A 549 15.85 -15.89 -46.59
N ASN A 550 15.70 -16.93 -47.41
CA ASN A 550 15.68 -18.31 -46.95
C ASN A 550 17.09 -18.91 -47.03
N LEU A 551 17.74 -19.12 -45.89
CA LEU A 551 19.11 -19.62 -45.79
C LEU A 551 19.30 -21.06 -46.28
N LYS A 552 18.22 -21.87 -46.31
CA LYS A 552 18.30 -23.28 -46.75
C LYS A 552 18.20 -23.45 -48.26
N THR A 553 17.50 -22.53 -48.92
CA THR A 553 17.24 -22.59 -50.38
C THR A 553 17.97 -21.50 -51.15
N GLY A 554 18.50 -20.49 -50.46
CA GLY A 554 19.08 -19.29 -51.08
C GLY A 554 18.04 -18.35 -51.71
N ALA A 555 16.75 -18.68 -51.64
CA ALA A 555 15.70 -17.87 -52.25
C ALA A 555 15.45 -16.58 -51.46
N VAL A 556 15.31 -15.47 -52.17
CA VAL A 556 15.06 -14.13 -51.62
C VAL A 556 13.66 -13.69 -52.02
N SER A 557 12.92 -13.09 -51.07
CA SER A 557 11.59 -12.54 -51.28
C SER A 557 11.45 -11.20 -50.59
N TRP A 558 10.97 -10.19 -51.31
CA TRP A 558 10.65 -8.88 -50.74
C TRP A 558 9.39 -8.94 -49.88
N ASP A 559 8.43 -9.77 -50.26
CA ASP A 559 7.23 -10.03 -49.47
C ASP A 559 7.49 -11.03 -48.34
N ARG A 560 6.80 -10.84 -47.22
CA ARG A 560 6.85 -11.80 -46.10
C ARG A 560 6.31 -13.15 -46.56
N PRO A 561 7.10 -14.24 -46.46
CA PRO A 561 6.68 -15.58 -46.87
C PRO A 561 5.32 -15.97 -46.30
N ALA A 562 4.45 -16.57 -47.12
CA ALA A 562 3.06 -16.90 -46.74
C ALA A 562 2.94 -17.79 -45.48
N ILE A 563 3.96 -18.61 -45.21
CA ILE A 563 4.04 -19.44 -44.00
C ILE A 563 4.29 -18.59 -42.73
N LEU A 564 5.11 -17.54 -42.84
CA LEU A 564 5.37 -16.58 -41.77
C LEU A 564 4.18 -15.64 -41.55
N VAL A 565 3.48 -15.22 -42.62
CA VAL A 565 2.25 -14.41 -42.52
C VAL A 565 1.15 -15.13 -41.73
N ARG A 566 0.90 -16.40 -42.05
CA ARG A 566 -0.06 -17.24 -41.29
C ARG A 566 0.33 -17.41 -39.80
N ARG A 567 1.60 -17.18 -39.48
CA ARG A 567 2.20 -17.34 -38.14
C ARG A 567 2.61 -15.99 -37.55
N GLY A 568 1.87 -14.91 -37.82
CA GLY A 568 2.23 -13.50 -37.59
C GLY A 568 2.77 -13.03 -36.21
N LYS A 569 3.02 -13.92 -35.25
CA LYS A 569 3.80 -13.68 -34.02
C LYS A 569 5.26 -14.14 -34.09
N LEU A 570 5.69 -14.78 -35.19
CA LEU A 570 7.08 -15.18 -35.38
C LEU A 570 7.87 -14.00 -35.93
N ASP A 571 8.62 -13.36 -35.06
CA ASP A 571 9.63 -12.38 -35.45
C ASP A 571 10.91 -13.14 -35.78
N VAL A 572 11.39 -12.88 -36.99
CA VAL A 572 12.57 -13.52 -37.55
C VAL A 572 13.75 -12.59 -37.29
N GLU A 573 14.93 -13.14 -36.98
CA GLU A 573 16.12 -12.34 -36.68
C GLU A 573 16.42 -11.31 -37.79
N GLU A 574 16.67 -10.08 -37.35
CA GLU A 574 17.08 -8.97 -38.20
C GLU A 574 18.61 -8.98 -38.33
N LEU A 575 19.10 -9.10 -39.56
CA LEU A 575 20.50 -8.86 -39.88
C LEU A 575 20.62 -7.43 -40.44
N HIS A 576 21.37 -6.61 -39.72
CA HIS A 576 21.73 -5.25 -40.11
C HIS A 576 22.88 -5.22 -41.10
#